data_AF-A0A9K3EKV6-F1
#
_entry.id   AF-A0A9K3EKV6-F1
#
_cell.length_a   1.000
_cell.length_b   1.000
_cell.length_c   1.000
_cell.angle_alpha   90.00
_cell.angle_beta   90.00
_cell.angle_gamma   90.00
#
_symmetry.space_group_name_H-M   'P 1'
#
loop_
_entity.id
_entity.type
_entity.pdbx_description
1 polymer ?
#
loop_
_entity_poly.entity_id
_entity_poly.type
_entity_poly.pdbx_seq_one_letter_code
_entity_poly.pdbx_strand_id
1 'polypeptide(L)'
;MFYNSHTPPATNSPSLSTPPKQNMVSQSTSLPLNFLIYGRTGWIGGLLGKICESQNINYTYGSGRLESRATLIADIAAVNPTHVFNAAGVTGRPNVDWCESHKVETIRTNVVGTLTLADVCREKGLILVNCEDSPNFVGSFYSKTKAMVEELLKNYDNVCTLRVRMPISSDLTNPRNFITKISRYDKVVNIPNSMTILDELLPISVEMAKRNLTGIYNFTNPGCVSHNEVLELYREYIDPSYTWKNFNLEEQAKVIIAPRSNNELDTTKLKTEFPELLSIKESLVKYVFEPNRKTPIAA
;
A
#
# COMPACT_ATOMS: atom_id res chain seq x y z
N MET A 1 38.07 -83.29 15.03
CA MET A 1 38.42 -84.27 13.99
C MET A 1 37.33 -84.22 12.93
N PHE A 2 37.73 -83.88 11.69
CA PHE A 2 37.18 -84.23 10.35
C PHE A 2 35.70 -84.67 10.21
N TYR A 3 34.87 -84.27 9.23
CA TYR A 3 34.98 -83.60 7.93
C TYR A 3 33.53 -83.22 7.54
N ASN A 4 33.26 -82.07 6.90
CA ASN A 4 32.63 -82.00 5.57
C ASN A 4 32.14 -80.59 5.17
N SER A 5 32.81 -80.12 4.13
CA SER A 5 32.43 -79.14 3.13
C SER A 5 31.00 -79.27 2.63
N HIS A 6 30.28 -78.15 2.46
CA HIS A 6 29.30 -77.94 1.37
C HIS A 6 29.18 -76.43 1.08
N THR A 7 29.75 -75.99 -0.03
CA THR A 7 29.47 -74.71 -0.69
C THR A 7 28.19 -74.84 -1.51
N PRO A 8 27.23 -73.89 -1.43
CA PRO A 8 26.18 -73.75 -2.43
C PRO A 8 26.56 -72.72 -3.52
N PRO A 9 25.95 -72.79 -4.71
CA PRO A 9 26.44 -72.16 -5.94
C PRO A 9 26.01 -70.71 -6.11
N ALA A 10 26.85 -69.95 -6.83
CA ALA A 10 26.56 -68.60 -7.30
C ALA A 10 25.35 -68.62 -8.26
N THR A 11 24.31 -67.87 -7.92
CA THR A 11 23.16 -67.61 -8.80
C THR A 11 23.27 -66.20 -9.36
N ASN A 12 23.50 -66.10 -10.67
CA ASN A 12 23.40 -64.86 -11.44
C ASN A 12 21.95 -64.36 -11.39
N SER A 13 21.73 -63.22 -10.73
CA SER A 13 20.47 -62.47 -10.81
C SER A 13 20.62 -61.33 -11.82
N PRO A 14 19.69 -61.14 -12.76
CA PRO A 14 19.73 -60.04 -13.70
C PRO A 14 19.40 -58.72 -12.99
N SER A 15 20.20 -57.69 -13.25
CA SER A 15 20.00 -56.33 -12.74
C SER A 15 18.66 -55.77 -13.23
N LEU A 16 17.68 -55.61 -12.33
CA LEU A 16 16.55 -54.71 -12.56
C LEU A 16 17.06 -53.26 -12.46
N SER A 17 17.21 -52.62 -13.61
CA SER A 17 17.30 -51.16 -13.69
C SER A 17 15.99 -50.55 -13.21
N THR A 18 16.07 -49.74 -12.16
CA THR A 18 14.97 -48.90 -11.70
C THR A 18 14.72 -47.80 -12.74
N PRO A 19 13.47 -47.56 -13.18
CA PRO A 19 13.19 -46.44 -14.06
C PRO A 19 13.36 -45.12 -13.28
N PRO A 20 13.83 -44.05 -13.93
CA PRO A 20 14.07 -42.78 -13.26
C PRO A 20 12.73 -42.19 -12.77
N LYS A 21 12.70 -41.76 -11.51
CA LYS A 21 11.62 -40.97 -10.93
C LYS A 21 11.45 -39.71 -11.77
N GLN A 22 10.42 -39.69 -12.61
CA GLN A 22 9.96 -38.45 -13.24
C GLN A 22 9.46 -37.53 -12.13
N ASN A 23 10.14 -36.40 -11.95
CA ASN A 23 9.65 -35.29 -11.15
C ASN A 23 8.35 -34.78 -11.79
N MET A 24 7.21 -35.22 -11.27
CA MET A 24 5.94 -34.52 -11.51
C MET A 24 6.03 -33.18 -10.79
N VAL A 25 6.31 -32.14 -11.57
CA VAL A 25 6.08 -30.75 -11.14
C VAL A 25 4.56 -30.64 -10.94
N SER A 26 4.11 -30.71 -9.69
CA SER A 26 2.74 -30.35 -9.34
C SER A 26 2.59 -28.86 -9.63
N GLN A 27 2.02 -28.51 -10.79
CA GLN A 27 1.45 -27.19 -11.00
C GLN A 27 0.34 -27.03 -9.96
N SER A 28 0.64 -26.37 -8.86
CA SER A 28 -0.38 -25.87 -7.94
C SER A 28 -1.18 -24.84 -8.74
N THR A 29 -2.33 -25.24 -9.26
CA THR A 29 -3.30 -24.34 -9.85
C THR A 29 -3.89 -23.50 -8.72
N SER A 30 -3.16 -22.47 -8.29
CA SER A 30 -3.68 -21.46 -7.37
C SER A 30 -4.96 -20.91 -7.97
N LEU A 31 -6.05 -20.91 -7.20
CA LEU A 31 -7.35 -20.38 -7.62
C LEU A 31 -7.17 -18.97 -8.20
N PRO A 32 -7.90 -18.62 -9.29
CA PRO A 32 -7.79 -17.29 -9.89
C PRO A 32 -8.16 -16.23 -8.84
N LEU A 33 -7.36 -15.17 -8.78
CA LEU A 33 -7.57 -14.08 -7.83
C LEU A 33 -8.89 -13.35 -8.12
N ASN A 34 -9.59 -12.97 -7.05
CA ASN A 34 -10.81 -12.19 -7.13
C ASN A 34 -10.82 -11.18 -5.97
N PHE A 35 -10.76 -9.89 -6.25
CA PHE A 35 -10.64 -8.86 -5.23
C PHE A 35 -11.96 -8.14 -4.97
N LEU A 36 -12.32 -7.99 -3.70
CA LEU A 36 -13.37 -7.07 -3.27
C LEU A 36 -12.74 -5.77 -2.79
N ILE A 37 -13.06 -4.64 -3.42
CA ILE A 37 -12.43 -3.35 -3.14
C ILE A 37 -13.45 -2.36 -2.58
N TYR A 38 -13.19 -1.80 -1.40
CA TYR A 38 -13.96 -0.67 -0.86
C TYR A 38 -13.24 0.66 -1.12
N GLY A 39 -14.01 1.70 -1.44
CA GLY A 39 -13.47 3.04 -1.69
C GLY A 39 -13.42 3.47 -3.17
N ARG A 40 -14.34 2.98 -4.01
CA ARG A 40 -14.43 3.29 -5.47
C ARG A 40 -14.28 4.78 -5.81
N THR A 41 -14.92 5.66 -5.04
CA THR A 41 -14.90 7.12 -5.29
C THR A 41 -13.64 7.81 -4.75
N GLY A 42 -12.81 7.07 -4.02
CA GLY A 42 -11.54 7.51 -3.48
C GLY A 42 -10.43 7.43 -4.52
N TRP A 43 -9.32 8.12 -4.23
CA TRP A 43 -8.19 8.16 -5.15
C TRP A 43 -7.47 6.81 -5.27
N ILE A 44 -7.08 6.21 -4.14
CA ILE A 44 -6.41 4.90 -4.10
C ILE A 44 -7.34 3.80 -4.63
N GLY A 45 -8.62 3.77 -4.21
CA GLY A 45 -9.58 2.77 -4.67
C GLY A 45 -9.81 2.79 -6.19
N GLY A 46 -9.84 3.97 -6.81
CA GLY A 46 -9.91 4.12 -8.26
C GLY A 46 -8.64 3.62 -8.97
N LEU A 47 -7.45 3.89 -8.42
CA LEU A 47 -6.19 3.39 -8.96
C LEU A 47 -6.07 1.86 -8.84
N LEU A 48 -6.50 1.28 -7.71
CA LEU A 48 -6.50 -0.18 -7.52
C LEU A 48 -7.36 -0.90 -8.58
N GLY A 49 -8.52 -0.35 -8.95
CA GLY A 49 -9.35 -0.93 -10.03
C GLY A 49 -8.61 -0.94 -11.36
N LYS A 50 -7.99 0.18 -11.75
CA LYS A 50 -7.17 0.27 -12.97
C LYS A 50 -6.00 -0.69 -12.96
N ILE A 51 -5.35 -0.88 -11.81
CA ILE A 51 -4.26 -1.85 -11.65
C ILE A 51 -4.80 -3.27 -11.86
N CYS A 52 -5.94 -3.62 -11.27
CA CYS A 52 -6.57 -4.93 -11.47
C CYS A 52 -6.90 -5.18 -12.95
N GLU A 53 -7.46 -4.19 -13.66
CA GLU A 53 -7.70 -4.25 -15.11
C GLU A 53 -6.40 -4.51 -15.89
N SER A 54 -5.34 -3.75 -15.60
CA SER A 54 -4.05 -3.89 -16.28
C SER A 54 -3.35 -5.24 -16.02
N GLN A 55 -3.60 -5.85 -14.86
CA GLN A 55 -3.04 -7.15 -14.47
C GLN A 55 -3.99 -8.32 -14.78
N ASN A 56 -5.14 -8.07 -15.40
CA ASN A 56 -6.18 -9.07 -15.65
C ASN A 56 -6.61 -9.84 -14.39
N ILE A 57 -6.78 -9.12 -13.28
CA ILE A 57 -7.28 -9.64 -12.00
C ILE A 57 -8.77 -9.33 -11.90
N ASN A 58 -9.58 -10.35 -11.61
CA ASN A 58 -11.00 -10.15 -11.34
C ASN A 58 -11.17 -9.28 -10.10
N TYR A 59 -12.01 -8.27 -10.18
CA TYR A 59 -12.30 -7.41 -9.04
C TYR A 59 -13.74 -6.91 -9.08
N THR A 60 -14.28 -6.59 -7.90
CA THR A 60 -15.57 -5.95 -7.74
C THR A 60 -15.47 -4.86 -6.69
N TYR A 61 -16.10 -3.72 -6.94
CA TYR A 61 -16.24 -2.70 -5.90
C TYR A 61 -17.40 -3.05 -4.96
N GLY A 62 -17.13 -3.04 -3.66
CA GLY A 62 -18.16 -3.23 -2.63
C GLY A 62 -19.22 -2.15 -2.70
N SER A 63 -20.47 -2.57 -2.58
CA SER A 63 -21.65 -1.69 -2.59
C SER A 63 -22.06 -1.26 -1.18
N GLY A 64 -21.68 -2.05 -0.18
CA GLY A 64 -22.00 -1.87 1.22
C GLY A 64 -21.31 -0.66 1.87
N ARG A 65 -21.96 -0.15 2.90
CA ARG A 65 -21.35 0.81 3.84
C ARG A 65 -20.53 0.03 4.85
N LEU A 66 -19.33 0.51 5.17
CA LEU A 66 -18.40 -0.21 6.05
C LEU A 66 -18.98 -0.43 7.46
N GLU A 67 -19.76 0.52 7.97
CA GLU A 67 -20.42 0.41 9.27
C GLU A 67 -21.59 -0.60 9.29
N SER A 68 -22.00 -1.12 8.13
CA SER A 68 -23.13 -2.05 8.01
C SER A 68 -22.63 -3.47 7.76
N ARG A 69 -22.49 -4.24 8.86
CA ARG A 69 -22.05 -5.64 8.83
C ARG A 69 -22.84 -6.49 7.82
N ALA A 70 -24.17 -6.35 7.81
CA ALA A 70 -25.05 -7.13 6.94
C ALA A 70 -24.72 -6.93 5.46
N THR A 71 -24.42 -5.69 5.05
CA THR A 71 -24.06 -5.39 3.65
C THR A 71 -22.67 -5.92 3.30
N LEU A 72 -21.72 -5.89 4.24
CA LEU A 72 -20.38 -6.46 4.00
C LEU A 72 -20.43 -7.98 3.81
N ILE A 73 -21.25 -8.68 4.62
CA ILE A 73 -21.48 -10.12 4.48
C ILE A 73 -22.13 -10.42 3.13
N ALA A 74 -23.11 -9.62 2.71
CA ALA A 74 -23.77 -9.78 1.43
C ALA A 74 -22.81 -9.57 0.25
N ASP A 75 -22.00 -8.52 0.27
CA ASP A 75 -20.98 -8.26 -0.75
C ASP A 75 -19.98 -9.43 -0.84
N ILE A 76 -19.46 -9.92 0.29
CA ILE A 76 -18.53 -11.06 0.32
C ILE A 76 -19.19 -12.34 -0.22
N ALA A 77 -20.43 -12.62 0.17
CA ALA A 77 -21.14 -13.80 -0.31
C ALA A 77 -21.43 -13.75 -1.82
N ALA A 78 -21.79 -12.57 -2.34
CA ALA A 78 -22.09 -12.38 -3.75
C ALA A 78 -20.83 -12.42 -4.63
N VAL A 79 -19.73 -11.82 -4.17
CA VAL A 79 -18.49 -11.71 -4.95
C VAL A 79 -17.63 -12.96 -4.81
N ASN A 80 -17.69 -13.65 -3.67
CA ASN A 80 -16.78 -14.74 -3.30
C ASN A 80 -15.30 -14.37 -3.55
N PRO A 81 -14.79 -13.30 -2.89
CA PRO A 81 -13.44 -12.81 -3.13
C PRO A 81 -12.38 -13.73 -2.52
N THR A 82 -11.18 -13.69 -3.07
CA THR A 82 -9.98 -14.28 -2.44
C THR A 82 -9.34 -13.32 -1.44
N HIS A 83 -9.40 -12.01 -1.71
CA HIS A 83 -8.83 -10.96 -0.86
C HIS A 83 -9.74 -9.72 -0.86
N VAL A 84 -9.64 -8.92 0.20
CA VAL A 84 -10.37 -7.67 0.34
C VAL A 84 -9.39 -6.50 0.45
N PHE A 85 -9.65 -5.41 -0.26
CA PHE A 85 -8.91 -4.15 -0.12
C PHE A 85 -9.83 -3.09 0.50
N ASN A 86 -9.37 -2.48 1.58
CA ASN A 86 -9.97 -1.28 2.14
C ASN A 86 -9.16 -0.04 1.74
N ALA A 87 -9.67 0.70 0.77
CA ALA A 87 -9.22 2.04 0.42
C ALA A 87 -10.31 3.10 0.72
N ALA A 88 -11.30 2.74 1.54
CA ALA A 88 -12.33 3.65 1.99
C ALA A 88 -11.88 4.41 3.24
N GLY A 89 -12.37 5.64 3.35
CA GLY A 89 -12.09 6.50 4.48
C GLY A 89 -12.57 7.92 4.22
N VAL A 90 -12.89 8.62 5.30
CA VAL A 90 -13.23 10.04 5.25
C VAL A 90 -12.03 10.83 5.76
N THR A 91 -11.38 11.54 4.83
CA THR A 91 -10.36 12.55 5.13
C THR A 91 -10.95 13.97 5.17
N GLY A 92 -12.27 14.10 5.06
CA GLY A 92 -12.96 15.39 5.02
C GLY A 92 -12.87 16.11 3.66
N ARG A 93 -13.66 17.18 3.52
CA ARG A 93 -13.50 18.17 2.43
C ARG A 93 -13.36 19.56 3.05
N PRO A 94 -12.38 20.38 2.63
CA PRO A 94 -11.32 20.09 1.66
C PRO A 94 -10.16 19.23 2.22
N ASN A 95 -10.08 19.07 3.54
CA ASN A 95 -8.97 18.42 4.24
C ASN A 95 -9.44 17.80 5.59
N VAL A 96 -8.47 17.27 6.35
CA VAL A 96 -8.68 16.57 7.63
C VAL A 96 -9.24 17.46 8.75
N ASP A 97 -9.20 18.79 8.62
CA ASP A 97 -9.74 19.71 9.63
C ASP A 97 -11.26 19.56 9.76
N TRP A 98 -11.92 19.10 8.70
CA TRP A 98 -13.35 18.75 8.73
C TRP A 98 -13.69 17.73 9.82
N CYS A 99 -12.78 16.79 10.11
CA CYS A 99 -12.96 15.76 11.13
C CYS A 99 -13.00 16.34 12.56
N GLU A 100 -12.50 17.55 12.79
CA GLU A 100 -12.58 18.21 14.10
C GLU A 100 -14.01 18.63 14.46
N SER A 101 -14.83 18.94 13.46
CA SER A 101 -16.25 19.32 13.63
C SER A 101 -17.23 18.18 13.34
N HIS A 102 -16.79 17.10 12.69
CA HIS A 102 -17.62 15.96 12.26
C HIS A 102 -17.11 14.64 12.84
N LYS A 103 -16.91 14.64 14.17
CA LYS A 103 -16.25 13.55 14.89
C LYS A 103 -17.02 12.23 14.78
N VAL A 104 -18.34 12.27 14.84
CA VAL A 104 -19.20 11.06 14.83
C VAL A 104 -19.15 10.39 13.46
N GLU A 105 -19.16 11.16 12.38
CA GLU A 105 -19.02 10.67 11.01
C GLU A 105 -17.65 10.04 10.80
N THR A 106 -16.58 10.69 11.27
CA THR A 106 -15.22 10.12 11.23
C THR A 106 -15.13 8.82 12.01
N ILE A 107 -15.71 8.74 13.23
CA ILE A 107 -15.75 7.49 14.01
C ILE A 107 -16.52 6.40 13.26
N ARG A 108 -17.71 6.72 12.74
CA ARG A 108 -18.58 5.75 12.06
C ARG A 108 -17.87 5.08 10.90
N THR A 109 -17.21 5.86 10.04
CA THR A 109 -16.53 5.28 8.87
C THR A 109 -15.14 4.75 9.19
N ASN A 110 -14.27 5.57 9.79
CA ASN A 110 -12.85 5.23 9.90
C ASN A 110 -12.55 4.28 11.07
N VAL A 111 -13.41 4.22 12.09
CA VAL A 111 -13.24 3.34 13.26
C VAL A 111 -14.21 2.17 13.19
N VAL A 112 -15.51 2.42 13.32
CA VAL A 112 -16.53 1.37 13.36
C VAL A 112 -16.54 0.59 12.05
N GLY A 113 -16.53 1.29 10.91
CA GLY A 113 -16.53 0.65 9.60
C GLY A 113 -15.30 -0.21 9.34
N THR A 114 -14.10 0.33 9.57
CA THR A 114 -12.84 -0.41 9.39
C THR A 114 -12.78 -1.66 10.26
N LEU A 115 -13.13 -1.55 11.55
CA LEU A 115 -13.12 -2.69 12.48
C LEU A 115 -14.18 -3.73 12.11
N THR A 116 -15.36 -3.29 11.67
CA THR A 116 -16.41 -4.21 11.20
C THR A 116 -15.94 -4.99 9.97
N LEU A 117 -15.27 -4.33 9.02
CA LEU A 117 -14.72 -5.00 7.84
C LEU A 117 -13.62 -6.00 8.21
N ALA A 118 -12.67 -5.60 9.07
CA ALA A 118 -11.62 -6.50 9.56
C ALA A 118 -12.19 -7.77 10.19
N ASP A 119 -13.22 -7.59 11.04
CA ASP A 119 -13.90 -8.69 11.72
C ASP A 119 -14.66 -9.62 10.77
N VAL A 120 -15.44 -9.08 9.85
CA VAL A 120 -16.14 -9.90 8.84
C VAL A 120 -15.14 -10.65 7.96
N CYS A 121 -14.06 -10.01 7.50
CA CYS A 121 -13.02 -10.68 6.73
C CYS A 121 -12.39 -11.83 7.54
N ARG A 122 -12.14 -11.61 8.83
CA ARG A 122 -11.56 -12.63 9.71
C ARG A 122 -12.47 -13.85 9.85
N GLU A 123 -13.76 -13.65 10.10
CA GLU A 123 -14.75 -14.73 10.17
C GLU A 123 -14.85 -15.55 8.87
N LYS A 124 -14.53 -14.94 7.73
CA LYS A 124 -14.55 -15.57 6.42
C LYS A 124 -13.19 -16.11 5.97
N GLY A 125 -12.15 -15.99 6.79
CA GLY A 125 -10.80 -16.43 6.45
C GLY A 125 -10.16 -15.62 5.32
N LEU A 126 -10.56 -14.36 5.15
CA LEU A 126 -10.09 -13.47 4.10
C LEU A 126 -8.99 -12.54 4.60
N ILE A 127 -7.94 -12.39 3.79
CA ILE A 127 -6.94 -11.35 3.99
C ILE A 127 -7.55 -9.99 3.65
N LEU A 128 -7.36 -9.03 4.56
CA LEU A 128 -7.76 -7.64 4.39
C LEU A 128 -6.51 -6.75 4.23
N VAL A 129 -6.31 -6.17 3.06
CA VAL A 129 -5.32 -5.10 2.85
C VAL A 129 -5.96 -3.76 3.18
N ASN A 130 -5.53 -3.14 4.26
CA ASN A 130 -6.05 -1.89 4.79
C ASN A 130 -5.09 -0.73 4.49
N CYS A 131 -5.46 0.13 3.54
CA CYS A 131 -4.70 1.33 3.20
C CYS A 131 -5.07 2.47 4.16
N GLU A 132 -4.16 2.81 5.07
CA GLU A 132 -4.38 3.90 6.02
C GLU A 132 -3.29 4.97 5.94
N ASP A 133 -3.68 6.21 6.21
CA ASP A 133 -2.70 7.25 6.47
C ASP A 133 -1.96 6.93 7.77
N SER A 134 -0.63 7.01 7.74
CA SER A 134 0.19 6.83 8.93
C SER A 134 -0.31 7.73 10.09
N PRO A 135 -0.34 7.25 11.34
CA PRO A 135 -0.60 8.08 12.52
C PRO A 135 0.45 9.19 12.61
N ASN A 136 0.12 10.34 12.01
CA ASN A 136 1.09 11.39 11.75
C ASN A 136 1.42 12.18 13.03
N PHE A 137 0.44 12.39 13.91
CA PHE A 137 0.62 13.16 15.14
C PHE A 137 -0.68 13.10 15.94
N VAL A 138 -0.66 12.85 17.25
CA VAL A 138 -1.88 12.84 18.07
C VAL A 138 -2.46 14.25 18.34
N GLY A 139 -2.19 15.24 17.49
CA GLY A 139 -2.71 16.60 17.63
C GLY A 139 -4.12 16.80 17.07
N SER A 140 -4.49 16.08 16.02
CA SER A 140 -5.83 16.15 15.43
C SER A 140 -6.70 14.98 15.84
N PHE A 141 -8.01 15.18 15.89
CA PHE A 141 -8.99 14.13 16.09
C PHE A 141 -8.83 13.02 15.03
N TYR A 142 -8.64 13.39 13.76
CA TYR A 142 -8.40 12.44 12.68
C TYR A 142 -7.21 11.51 12.99
N SER A 143 -6.05 12.09 13.29
CA SER A 143 -4.85 11.30 13.55
C SER A 143 -4.92 10.49 14.84
N LYS A 144 -5.60 10.99 15.88
CA LYS A 144 -5.92 10.19 17.09
C LYS A 144 -6.76 8.96 16.74
N THR A 145 -7.82 9.12 15.94
CA THR A 145 -8.66 7.98 15.55
C THR A 145 -7.89 6.94 14.75
N LYS A 146 -6.99 7.36 13.85
CA LYS A 146 -6.14 6.45 13.09
C LYS A 146 -5.16 5.67 13.96
N ALA A 147 -4.52 6.32 14.93
CA ALA A 147 -3.66 5.63 15.90
C ALA A 147 -4.44 4.56 16.69
N MET A 148 -5.67 4.89 17.14
CA MET A 148 -6.51 3.94 17.86
C MET A 148 -6.91 2.74 17.00
N VAL A 149 -7.31 2.97 15.75
CA VAL A 149 -7.72 1.91 14.83
C VAL A 149 -6.55 0.99 14.51
N GLU A 150 -5.37 1.54 14.22
CA GLU A 150 -4.17 0.74 13.96
C GLU A 150 -3.83 -0.17 15.16
N GLU A 151 -3.92 0.34 16.40
CA GLU A 151 -3.68 -0.44 17.60
C GLU A 151 -4.68 -1.59 17.75
N LEU A 152 -5.97 -1.33 17.47
CA LEU A 152 -7.01 -2.35 17.52
C LEU A 152 -6.83 -3.41 16.41
N LEU A 153 -6.43 -3.00 15.21
CA LEU A 153 -6.21 -3.88 14.06
C LEU A 153 -5.06 -4.88 14.27
N LYS A 154 -4.12 -4.62 15.18
CA LYS A 154 -3.05 -5.58 15.53
C LYS A 154 -3.58 -6.92 16.04
N ASN A 155 -4.80 -6.93 16.57
CA ASN A 155 -5.44 -8.14 17.09
C ASN A 155 -6.11 -8.99 15.98
N TYR A 156 -6.14 -8.48 14.74
CA TYR A 156 -6.66 -9.18 13.58
C TYR A 156 -5.50 -9.71 12.74
N ASP A 157 -5.21 -11.01 12.91
CA ASP A 157 -4.14 -11.75 12.24
C ASP A 157 -4.27 -11.81 10.71
N ASN A 158 -5.48 -11.58 10.19
CA ASN A 158 -5.79 -11.52 8.76
C ASN A 158 -5.63 -10.12 8.12
N VAL A 159 -5.23 -9.10 8.88
CA VAL A 159 -5.15 -7.72 8.39
C VAL A 159 -3.72 -7.33 8.04
N CYS A 160 -3.54 -6.74 6.86
CA CYS A 160 -2.32 -6.07 6.43
C CYS A 160 -2.55 -4.55 6.43
N THR A 161 -1.97 -3.83 7.38
CA THR A 161 -2.12 -2.37 7.46
C THR A 161 -0.95 -1.68 6.77
N LEU A 162 -1.26 -0.90 5.72
CA LEU A 162 -0.30 -0.16 4.93
C LEU A 162 -0.33 1.32 5.32
N ARG A 163 0.77 1.82 5.90
CA ARG A 163 0.91 3.22 6.31
C ARG A 163 1.37 4.09 5.14
N VAL A 164 0.42 4.70 4.45
CA VAL A 164 0.66 5.66 3.36
C VAL A 164 1.02 7.03 3.93
N ARG A 165 1.93 7.76 3.28
CA ARG A 165 2.22 9.17 3.59
C ARG A 165 2.38 9.99 2.32
N MET A 166 1.80 11.19 2.34
CA MET A 166 1.92 12.21 1.27
C MET A 166 1.89 11.59 -0.14
N PRO A 167 0.77 10.93 -0.53
CA PRO A 167 0.73 10.16 -1.76
C PRO A 167 0.97 11.03 -3.01
N ILE A 168 1.79 10.49 -3.91
CA ILE A 168 2.16 11.09 -5.20
C ILE A 168 1.80 10.11 -6.30
N SER A 169 1.29 10.61 -7.43
CA SER A 169 1.15 9.82 -8.65
C SER A 169 1.77 10.51 -9.87
N SER A 170 1.91 9.75 -10.95
CA SER A 170 2.25 10.26 -12.29
C SER A 170 1.24 11.30 -12.81
N ASP A 171 -0.04 11.18 -12.44
CA ASP A 171 -1.05 12.19 -12.78
C ASP A 171 -0.89 13.48 -11.94
N LEU A 172 -0.21 14.47 -12.51
CA LEU A 172 0.02 15.80 -11.91
C LEU A 172 -1.20 16.73 -11.97
N THR A 173 -2.31 16.30 -12.58
CA THR A 173 -3.55 17.11 -12.63
C THR A 173 -4.40 16.94 -11.38
N ASN A 174 -4.21 15.83 -10.66
CA ASN A 174 -5.02 15.45 -9.51
C ASN A 174 -4.78 16.40 -8.30
N PRO A 175 -5.81 17.07 -7.77
CA PRO A 175 -5.64 18.02 -6.66
C PRO A 175 -5.24 17.36 -5.33
N ARG A 176 -5.35 16.03 -5.21
CA ARG A 176 -4.90 15.30 -4.02
C ARG A 176 -3.39 15.01 -4.04
N ASN A 177 -2.78 15.01 -5.22
CA ASN A 177 -1.36 14.74 -5.42
C ASN A 177 -0.51 15.77 -4.68
N PHE A 178 0.46 15.28 -3.91
CA PHE A 178 1.33 16.14 -3.11
C PHE A 178 2.10 17.14 -3.99
N ILE A 179 2.60 16.74 -5.16
CA ILE A 179 3.31 17.64 -6.09
C ILE A 179 2.39 18.78 -6.55
N THR A 180 1.17 18.45 -6.97
CA THR A 180 0.15 19.41 -7.42
C THR A 180 -0.27 20.38 -6.30
N LYS A 181 -0.23 19.94 -5.04
CA LYS A 181 -0.51 20.81 -3.89
C LYS A 181 0.62 21.80 -3.67
N ILE A 182 1.86 21.32 -3.54
CA ILE A 182 3.00 22.18 -3.22
C ILE A 182 3.36 23.13 -4.36
N SER A 183 3.05 22.76 -5.62
CA SER A 183 3.26 23.64 -6.77
C SER A 183 2.25 24.78 -6.88
N ARG A 184 1.19 24.77 -6.07
CA ARG A 184 0.14 25.80 -6.03
C ARG A 184 0.17 26.64 -4.76
N TYR A 185 1.04 26.31 -3.80
CA TYR A 185 1.15 27.07 -2.57
C TYR A 185 1.98 28.33 -2.77
N ASP A 186 1.53 29.46 -2.20
CA ASP A 186 2.28 30.72 -2.23
C ASP A 186 3.64 30.61 -1.55
N LYS A 187 3.70 29.79 -0.49
CA LYS A 187 4.91 29.48 0.28
C LYS A 187 4.92 28.01 0.68
N VAL A 188 6.11 27.41 0.71
CA VAL A 188 6.31 26.03 1.13
C VAL A 188 7.27 25.92 2.31
N VAL A 189 7.01 24.96 3.20
CA VAL A 189 7.97 24.54 4.22
C VAL A 189 9.03 23.66 3.54
N ASN A 190 10.26 23.63 4.06
CA ASN A 190 11.30 22.77 3.49
C ASN A 190 11.77 21.73 4.52
N ILE A 191 11.01 20.65 4.67
CA ILE A 191 11.31 19.58 5.64
C ILE A 191 11.30 18.21 4.94
N PRO A 192 12.36 17.39 5.12
CA PRO A 192 12.39 16.02 4.61
C PRO A 192 11.26 15.16 5.18
N ASN A 193 10.62 14.37 4.32
CA ASN A 193 9.56 13.42 4.70
C ASN A 193 9.66 12.13 3.89
N SER A 194 9.28 11.01 4.50
CA SER A 194 8.92 9.81 3.76
C SER A 194 7.59 10.03 3.02
N MET A 195 7.54 9.58 1.76
CA MET A 195 6.39 9.74 0.87
C MET A 195 6.11 8.44 0.12
N THR A 196 4.89 8.30 -0.40
CA THR A 196 4.43 7.11 -1.13
C THR A 196 4.23 7.43 -2.61
N ILE A 197 5.05 6.85 -3.50
CA ILE A 197 4.83 6.90 -4.96
C ILE A 197 3.82 5.81 -5.34
N LEU A 198 2.57 6.21 -5.59
CA LEU A 198 1.45 5.30 -5.80
C LEU A 198 1.62 4.41 -7.04
N ASP A 199 2.23 4.91 -8.10
CA ASP A 199 2.50 4.18 -9.34
C ASP A 199 3.44 2.98 -9.14
N GLU A 200 4.29 3.01 -8.11
CA GLU A 200 5.16 1.89 -7.73
C GLU A 200 4.57 1.05 -6.58
N LEU A 201 4.06 1.71 -5.54
CA LEU A 201 3.65 1.06 -4.30
C LEU A 201 2.29 0.36 -4.41
N LEU A 202 1.31 0.87 -5.18
CA LEU A 202 0.02 0.18 -5.30
C LEU A 202 0.13 -1.17 -6.02
N PRO A 203 0.93 -1.34 -7.10
CA PRO A 203 1.26 -2.67 -7.62
C PRO A 203 1.88 -3.59 -6.55
N ILE A 204 2.79 -3.08 -5.71
CA ILE A 204 3.35 -3.85 -4.59
C ILE A 204 2.24 -4.29 -3.62
N SER A 205 1.26 -3.44 -3.30
CA SER A 205 0.14 -3.83 -2.41
C SER A 205 -0.68 -5.01 -2.96
N VAL A 206 -0.79 -5.13 -4.28
CA VAL A 206 -1.41 -6.28 -4.95
C VAL A 206 -0.57 -7.53 -4.77
N GLU A 207 0.76 -7.44 -4.90
CA GLU A 207 1.68 -8.54 -4.61
C GLU A 207 1.67 -8.93 -3.13
N MET A 208 1.54 -7.97 -2.21
CA MET A 208 1.39 -8.25 -0.78
C MET A 208 0.12 -9.09 -0.51
N ALA A 209 -0.99 -8.77 -1.17
CA ALA A 209 -2.21 -9.58 -1.09
C ALA A 209 -1.94 -11.00 -1.62
N LYS A 210 -1.36 -11.15 -2.81
CA LYS A 210 -1.02 -12.46 -3.41
C LYS A 210 -0.15 -13.33 -2.50
N ARG A 211 0.75 -12.72 -1.73
CA ARG A 211 1.63 -13.37 -0.76
C ARG A 211 0.99 -13.59 0.63
N ASN A 212 -0.28 -13.22 0.81
CA ASN A 212 -1.01 -13.26 2.07
C ASN A 212 -0.28 -12.56 3.22
N LEU A 213 0.41 -11.45 2.94
CA LEU A 213 1.14 -10.71 3.98
C LEU A 213 0.16 -10.06 4.96
N THR A 214 0.53 -10.02 6.25
CA THR A 214 -0.28 -9.43 7.32
C THR A 214 0.58 -8.61 8.29
N GLY A 215 -0.08 -7.93 9.23
CA GLY A 215 0.55 -6.98 10.15
C GLY A 215 0.81 -5.62 9.51
N ILE A 216 1.62 -4.80 10.18
CA ILE A 216 1.83 -3.41 9.81
C ILE A 216 3.05 -3.26 8.90
N TYR A 217 2.93 -2.44 7.85
CA TYR A 217 4.02 -2.04 6.98
C TYR A 217 4.06 -0.51 6.84
N ASN A 218 5.25 0.07 7.05
CA ASN A 218 5.54 1.44 6.64
C ASN A 218 5.56 1.47 5.11
N PHE A 219 4.52 2.06 4.50
CA PHE A 219 4.23 1.94 3.07
C PHE A 219 4.63 3.20 2.30
N THR A 220 5.88 3.60 2.50
CA THR A 220 6.56 4.71 1.83
C THR A 220 7.77 4.18 1.09
N ASN A 221 8.25 4.93 0.10
CA ASN A 221 9.54 4.64 -0.52
C ASN A 221 10.66 4.86 0.51
N PRO A 222 11.76 4.08 0.47
CA PRO A 222 12.91 4.27 1.34
C PRO A 222 13.54 5.67 1.20
N GLY A 223 13.95 6.23 2.34
CA GLY A 223 14.54 7.55 2.45
C GLY A 223 13.51 8.68 2.56
N CYS A 224 14.01 9.91 2.42
CA CYS A 224 13.22 11.13 2.52
C CYS A 224 13.50 12.08 1.36
N VAL A 225 12.50 12.92 1.09
CA VAL A 225 12.62 14.06 0.16
C VAL A 225 11.97 15.29 0.79
N SER A 226 12.61 16.43 0.63
CA SER A 226 12.09 17.73 1.07
C SER A 226 11.23 18.38 -0.01
N HIS A 227 10.51 19.44 0.36
CA HIS A 227 9.62 20.12 -0.60
C HIS A 227 10.45 20.83 -1.68
N ASN A 228 11.60 21.42 -1.31
CA ASN A 228 12.45 22.10 -2.29
C ASN A 228 13.02 21.10 -3.30
N GLU A 229 13.50 19.93 -2.86
CA GLU A 229 13.99 18.89 -3.78
C GLU A 229 12.91 18.44 -4.78
N VAL A 230 11.65 18.32 -4.36
CA VAL A 230 10.54 18.00 -5.27
C VAL A 230 10.26 19.17 -6.23
N LEU A 231 10.31 20.42 -5.77
CA LEU A 231 10.08 21.60 -6.61
C LEU A 231 11.25 21.87 -7.58
N GLU A 232 12.47 21.47 -7.22
CA GLU A 232 13.63 21.47 -8.11
C GLU A 232 13.41 20.50 -9.28
N LEU A 233 12.97 19.26 -9.00
CA LEU A 233 12.57 18.31 -10.03
C LEU A 233 11.40 18.83 -10.86
N TYR A 234 10.40 19.47 -10.24
CA TYR A 234 9.30 20.09 -10.97
C TYR A 234 9.79 21.16 -11.94
N ARG A 235 10.70 22.03 -11.50
CA ARG A 235 11.31 23.04 -12.36
C ARG A 235 12.13 22.41 -13.50
N GLU A 236 12.92 21.38 -13.20
CA GLU A 236 13.79 20.73 -14.16
C GLU A 236 13.03 19.93 -15.24
N TYR A 237 11.96 19.22 -14.86
CA TYR A 237 11.27 18.30 -15.76
C TYR A 237 9.99 18.89 -16.36
N ILE A 238 9.30 19.78 -15.64
CA ILE A 238 7.94 20.20 -16.00
C ILE A 238 7.91 21.66 -16.47
N ASP A 239 8.51 22.58 -15.72
CA ASP A 239 8.45 24.03 -15.99
C ASP A 239 9.73 24.75 -15.54
N PRO A 240 10.69 25.02 -16.44
CA PRO A 240 11.94 25.71 -16.13
C PRO A 240 11.76 27.13 -15.56
N SER A 241 10.62 27.76 -15.84
CA SER A 241 10.30 29.11 -15.35
C SER A 241 9.68 29.10 -13.95
N TYR A 242 9.37 27.93 -13.40
CA TYR A 242 8.74 27.79 -12.10
C TYR A 242 9.63 28.32 -10.98
N THR A 243 9.04 29.13 -10.10
CA THR A 243 9.69 29.68 -8.91
C THR A 243 8.79 29.46 -7.69
N TRP A 244 9.40 29.37 -6.51
CA TRP A 244 8.67 29.24 -5.25
C TRP A 244 9.32 30.08 -4.16
N LYS A 245 8.59 30.27 -3.05
CA LYS A 245 9.08 30.95 -1.85
C LYS A 245 9.01 30.01 -0.67
N ASN A 246 9.99 30.08 0.21
CA ASN A 246 9.94 29.38 1.50
C ASN A 246 9.33 30.29 2.59
N PHE A 247 8.72 29.68 3.59
CA PHE A 247 8.41 30.38 4.83
C PHE A 247 9.70 30.78 5.54
N ASN A 248 9.71 31.96 6.17
CA ASN A 248 10.75 32.29 7.13
C ASN A 248 10.46 31.61 8.50
N LEU A 249 11.43 31.57 9.40
CA LEU A 249 11.32 30.84 10.68
C LEU A 249 10.14 31.31 11.54
N GLU A 250 9.85 32.60 11.57
CA GLU A 250 8.75 33.18 12.35
C GLU A 250 7.37 32.88 11.75
N GLU A 251 7.25 32.95 10.42
CA GLU A 251 6.03 32.58 9.70
C GLU A 251 5.75 31.08 9.82
N GLN A 252 6.80 30.27 9.73
CA GLN A 252 6.69 28.82 9.90
C GLN A 252 6.16 28.48 11.29
N ALA A 253 6.64 29.14 12.35
CA ALA A 253 6.13 28.94 13.71
C ALA A 253 4.65 29.34 13.87
N LYS A 254 4.16 30.35 13.12
CA LYS A 254 2.77 30.83 13.17
C LYS A 254 1.80 29.99 12.34
N VAL A 255 2.24 29.48 11.19
CA VAL A 255 1.43 28.63 10.29
C VAL A 255 1.33 27.19 10.83
N ILE A 256 2.32 26.76 11.61
CA ILE A 256 2.26 25.51 12.37
C ILE A 256 1.40 25.76 13.64
N ILE A 257 0.10 25.99 13.46
CA ILE A 257 -0.89 26.02 14.57
C ILE A 257 -1.03 24.62 15.18
N ALA A 258 -0.87 23.58 14.35
CA ALA A 258 -0.74 22.19 14.75
C ALA A 258 0.58 21.62 14.16
N PRO A 259 1.43 20.96 14.97
CA PRO A 259 2.63 20.28 14.48
C PRO A 259 2.30 19.34 13.32
N ARG A 260 2.81 19.64 12.12
CA ARG A 260 2.74 18.70 11.00
C ARG A 260 3.77 17.60 11.22
N SER A 261 3.37 16.36 10.97
CA SER A 261 4.27 15.21 11.02
C SER A 261 5.36 15.36 9.98
N ASN A 262 6.58 15.59 10.46
CA ASN A 262 7.78 15.46 9.67
C ASN A 262 8.53 14.27 10.23
N ASN A 263 8.43 13.14 9.54
CA ASN A 263 9.09 11.91 9.97
C ASN A 263 9.65 11.14 8.79
N GLU A 264 10.72 10.42 9.08
CA GLU A 264 11.22 9.32 8.28
C GLU A 264 10.62 8.03 8.84
N LEU A 265 10.00 7.23 7.99
CA LEU A 265 9.52 5.90 8.36
C LEU A 265 10.57 4.86 7.99
N ASP A 266 10.87 3.96 8.91
CA ASP A 266 11.74 2.81 8.63
C ASP A 266 11.03 1.82 7.69
N THR A 267 11.50 1.72 6.46
CA THR A 267 10.97 0.85 5.41
C THR A 267 11.71 -0.48 5.32
N THR A 268 12.59 -0.83 6.26
CA THR A 268 13.40 -2.06 6.21
C THR A 268 12.51 -3.29 6.01
N LYS A 269 11.42 -3.43 6.77
CA LYS A 269 10.47 -4.55 6.63
C LYS A 269 9.90 -4.66 5.21
N LEU A 270 9.50 -3.54 4.60
CA LEU A 270 8.94 -3.53 3.25
C LEU A 270 10.02 -3.84 2.20
N LYS A 271 11.21 -3.27 2.36
CA LYS A 271 12.36 -3.47 1.45
C LYS A 271 12.91 -4.90 1.52
N THR A 272 12.82 -5.56 2.67
CA THR A 272 13.16 -6.98 2.80
C THR A 272 12.21 -7.86 1.99
N GLU A 273 10.91 -7.56 1.99
CA GLU A 273 9.90 -8.29 1.19
C GLU A 273 9.97 -7.96 -0.31
N PHE A 274 10.36 -6.72 -0.64
CA PHE A 274 10.45 -6.20 -2.01
C PHE A 274 11.80 -5.50 -2.24
N PRO A 275 12.89 -6.27 -2.47
CA PRO A 275 14.23 -5.72 -2.67
C PRO A 275 14.34 -4.77 -3.87
N GLU A 276 13.44 -4.87 -4.84
CA GLU A 276 13.35 -4.02 -6.03
C GLU A 276 12.79 -2.61 -5.76
N LEU A 277 12.16 -2.38 -4.59
CA LEU A 277 11.52 -1.11 -4.24
C LEU A 277 12.50 0.07 -4.29
N LEU A 278 12.26 1.04 -5.17
CA LEU A 278 13.17 2.17 -5.35
C LEU A 278 13.11 3.16 -4.20
N SER A 279 14.23 3.86 -3.95
CA SER A 279 14.25 4.99 -3.02
C SER A 279 13.32 6.11 -3.51
N ILE A 280 12.89 7.00 -2.61
CA ILE A 280 11.93 8.05 -2.95
C ILE A 280 12.39 8.93 -4.11
N LYS A 281 13.69 9.27 -4.19
CA LYS A 281 14.23 10.13 -5.25
C LYS A 281 14.27 9.43 -6.62
N GLU A 282 14.72 8.18 -6.65
CA GLU A 282 14.76 7.37 -7.87
C GLU A 282 13.34 7.07 -8.39
N SER A 283 12.43 6.73 -7.47
CA SER A 283 11.03 6.46 -7.80
C SER A 283 10.32 7.69 -8.35
N LEU A 284 10.54 8.87 -7.75
CA LEU A 284 10.03 10.14 -8.27
C LEU A 284 10.46 10.38 -9.71
N VAL A 285 11.75 10.22 -10.01
CA VAL A 285 12.26 10.43 -11.37
C VAL A 285 11.62 9.44 -12.33
N LYS A 286 11.69 8.13 -12.02
CA LYS A 286 11.25 7.06 -12.92
C LYS A 286 9.75 7.07 -13.19
N TYR A 287 8.93 7.18 -12.15
CA TYR A 287 7.48 6.99 -12.25
C TYR A 287 6.71 8.30 -12.40
N VAL A 288 7.29 9.44 -12.01
CA VAL A 288 6.56 10.71 -11.98
C VAL A 288 7.15 11.72 -12.95
N PHE A 289 8.43 12.08 -12.82
CA PHE A 289 8.98 13.20 -13.57
C PHE A 289 9.39 12.84 -15.01
N GLU A 290 10.05 11.70 -15.25
CA GLU A 290 10.42 11.29 -16.62
C GLU A 290 9.20 11.11 -17.54
N PRO A 291 8.13 10.38 -17.13
CA PRO A 291 6.94 10.23 -17.98
C PRO A 291 6.19 11.55 -18.24
N ASN A 292 6.40 12.56 -17.40
CA ASN A 292 5.76 13.87 -17.52
C ASN A 292 6.70 14.96 -18.06
N ARG A 293 7.92 14.60 -18.51
CA ARG A 293 8.93 15.57 -18.96
C ARG A 293 8.37 16.45 -20.08
N LYS A 294 8.46 17.77 -19.90
CA LYS A 294 8.14 18.81 -20.88
C LYS A 294 9.36 19.61 -21.32
N THR A 295 10.48 19.43 -20.63
CA THR A 295 11.73 20.11 -20.92
C THR A 295 12.56 19.32 -21.94
N PRO A 296 13.35 20.01 -22.80
CA PRO A 296 14.26 19.32 -23.72
C PRO A 296 15.28 18.49 -22.95
N ILE A 297 15.57 17.28 -23.40
CA ILE A 297 16.71 16.51 -22.90
C ILE A 297 17.97 17.22 -23.41
N ALA A 298 18.87 17.60 -22.49
CA ALA A 298 20.17 18.13 -22.88
C ALA A 298 20.89 17.06 -23.71
N ALA A 299 21.23 17.41 -24.96
CA ALA A 299 21.91 16.54 -25.91
C ALA A 299 23.32 16.16 -25.47
#